data_AF-A0A6N4WV06-F1
#
_entry.id   AF-A0A6N4WV06-F1
#
_cell.length_a   1.000
_cell.length_b   1.000
_cell.length_c   1.000
_cell.angle_alpha   90.00
_cell.angle_beta   90.00
_cell.angle_gamma   90.00
#
_symmetry.space_group_name_H-M   'P 1'
#
loop_
_entity.id
_entity.type
_entity.pdbx_description
1 polymer ?
#
loop_
_entity_poly.entity_id
_entity_poly.type
_entity_poly.pdbx_seq_one_letter_code
_entity_poly.pdbx_strand_id
1 'polypeptide(L)'
;MKLIKPVKKQIRSWKRDIRRWRYGQHTILESKQSHRKIHDLIVEKKPAAMGKIGSVELLGLKHWKRHADDASALATANGKRVCYKLYKNAGVFPESQTSYTEFCRTFIESLKQMNHLAPWFLKGERETLSQYAPQAQLISTQPLFLDPIGTGNPDHWTQSLRHKKILAVSPFTTTIEE
;
A
#
# COMPACT_ATOMS: atom_id res chain seq x y z
N MET A 1 3.14 -31.62 -22.60
CA MET A 1 3.09 -30.69 -21.45
C MET A 1 3.13 -29.19 -21.84
N LYS A 2 2.41 -28.75 -22.91
CA LYS A 2 2.42 -27.35 -23.40
C LYS A 2 1.08 -26.59 -23.29
N LEU A 3 -0.05 -27.29 -23.10
CA LEU A 3 -1.41 -26.70 -23.07
C LEU A 3 -1.89 -26.16 -21.71
N ILE A 4 -1.19 -26.47 -20.61
CA ILE A 4 -1.62 -26.08 -19.25
C ILE A 4 -1.27 -24.60 -18.94
N LYS A 5 -0.24 -24.04 -19.57
CA LYS A 5 0.22 -22.65 -19.36
C LYS A 5 -0.81 -21.58 -19.77
N PRO A 6 -1.44 -21.64 -20.97
CA PRO A 6 -2.42 -20.62 -21.37
C PRO A 6 -3.68 -20.63 -20.50
N VAL A 7 -4.19 -21.82 -20.15
CA VAL A 7 -5.36 -21.95 -19.25
C VAL A 7 -5.08 -21.38 -17.87
N LYS A 8 -3.89 -21.65 -17.29
CA LYS A 8 -3.48 -21.04 -16.01
C LYS A 8 -3.36 -19.52 -16.10
N LYS A 9 -2.88 -18.97 -17.22
CA LYS A 9 -2.81 -17.52 -17.46
C LYS A 9 -4.20 -16.89 -17.52
N GLN A 10 -5.13 -17.55 -18.20
CA GLN A 10 -6.52 -17.10 -18.33
C GLN A 10 -7.26 -17.13 -16.99
N ILE A 11 -7.14 -18.22 -16.21
CA ILE A 11 -7.70 -18.32 -14.85
C ILE A 11 -7.12 -17.22 -13.94
N ARG A 12 -5.81 -16.92 -14.04
CA ARG A 12 -5.19 -15.83 -13.29
C ARG A 12 -5.75 -14.47 -13.67
N SER A 13 -5.97 -14.22 -14.96
CA SER A 13 -6.64 -12.99 -15.42
C SER A 13 -8.04 -12.89 -14.82
N TRP A 14 -8.86 -13.92 -14.95
CA TRP A 14 -10.23 -13.91 -14.44
C TRP A 14 -10.27 -13.67 -12.93
N LYS A 15 -9.39 -14.32 -12.16
CA LYS A 15 -9.26 -14.07 -10.72
C LYS A 15 -8.82 -12.64 -10.40
N ARG A 16 -8.02 -11.99 -11.26
CA ARG A 16 -7.66 -10.58 -11.12
C ARG A 16 -8.86 -9.69 -11.43
N ASP A 17 -9.59 -9.99 -12.49
CA ASP A 17 -10.70 -9.17 -12.97
C ASP A 17 -11.87 -9.22 -11.97
N ILE A 18 -12.17 -10.40 -11.40
CA ILE A 18 -13.12 -10.56 -10.27
C ILE A 18 -12.66 -9.77 -9.04
N ARG A 19 -11.36 -9.80 -8.73
CA ARG A 19 -10.80 -9.05 -7.60
C ARG A 19 -10.88 -7.54 -7.82
N ARG A 20 -10.68 -7.05 -9.06
CA ARG A 20 -10.86 -5.64 -9.41
C ARG A 20 -12.32 -5.21 -9.35
N TRP A 21 -13.23 -6.03 -9.87
CA TRP A 21 -14.67 -5.79 -9.78
C TRP A 21 -15.14 -5.63 -8.33
N ARG A 22 -14.54 -6.42 -7.42
CA ARG A 22 -14.77 -6.29 -5.98
C ARG A 22 -14.32 -4.95 -5.37
N TYR A 23 -13.67 -4.03 -6.08
CA TYR A 23 -13.35 -2.70 -5.53
C TYR A 23 -14.46 -1.67 -5.83
N GLY A 24 -15.56 -2.11 -6.44
CA GLY A 24 -16.80 -1.34 -6.55
C GLY A 24 -16.59 -0.06 -7.35
N GLN A 25 -16.95 1.09 -6.77
CA GLN A 25 -16.86 2.40 -7.42
C GLN A 25 -15.43 2.89 -7.65
N HIS A 26 -14.43 2.28 -7.00
CA HIS A 26 -13.05 2.65 -7.24
C HIS A 26 -12.53 2.00 -8.52
N THR A 27 -12.43 2.80 -9.58
CA THR A 27 -11.72 2.38 -10.80
C THR A 27 -10.23 2.31 -10.49
N ILE A 28 -9.60 1.15 -10.69
CA ILE A 28 -8.15 0.99 -10.55
C ILE A 28 -7.51 1.32 -11.90
N LEU A 29 -6.69 2.38 -11.95
CA LEU A 29 -5.97 2.75 -13.17
C LEU A 29 -5.05 1.62 -13.63
N GLU A 30 -4.98 1.38 -14.94
CA GLU A 30 -4.04 0.41 -15.51
C GLU A 30 -2.59 0.92 -15.40
N SER A 31 -1.60 0.06 -15.65
CA SER A 31 -0.18 0.41 -15.47
C SER A 31 0.20 1.70 -16.22
N LYS A 32 -0.09 1.78 -17.52
CA LYS A 32 0.24 2.96 -18.35
C LYS A 32 -0.45 4.24 -17.85
N GLN A 33 -1.72 4.14 -17.47
CA GLN A 33 -2.48 5.27 -16.92
C GLN A 33 -1.92 5.71 -15.56
N SER A 34 -1.49 4.75 -14.74
CA SER A 34 -0.89 5.00 -13.43
C SER A 34 0.46 5.70 -13.57
N HIS A 35 1.33 5.23 -14.47
CA HIS A 35 2.58 5.92 -14.82
C HIS A 35 2.33 7.36 -15.29
N ARG A 36 1.41 7.54 -16.24
CA ARG A 36 1.04 8.85 -16.75
C ARG A 36 0.53 9.76 -15.65
N LYS A 37 -0.33 9.26 -14.76
CA LYS A 37 -0.87 10.02 -13.62
C LYS A 37 0.25 10.54 -12.70
N ILE A 38 1.22 9.68 -12.36
CA ILE A 38 2.36 10.06 -11.51
C ILE A 38 3.26 11.08 -12.23
N HIS A 39 3.56 10.84 -13.52
CA HIS A 39 4.29 11.77 -14.38
C HIS A 39 3.66 13.16 -14.35
N ASP A 40 2.34 13.25 -14.59
CA ASP A 40 1.64 14.53 -14.68
C ASP A 40 1.64 15.27 -13.34
N LEU A 41 1.46 14.56 -12.21
CA LEU A 41 1.59 15.16 -10.88
C LEU A 41 2.96 15.81 -10.65
N ILE A 42 4.03 15.16 -11.11
CA ILE A 42 5.41 15.65 -10.97
C ILE A 42 5.69 16.85 -11.89
N VAL A 43 5.24 16.78 -13.15
CA VAL A 43 5.44 17.85 -14.14
C VAL A 43 4.63 19.09 -13.77
N GLU A 44 3.39 18.91 -13.36
CA GLU A 44 2.47 19.98 -12.93
C GLU A 44 2.78 20.52 -11.52
N LYS A 45 3.76 19.94 -10.82
CA LYS A 45 4.14 20.30 -9.44
C LYS A 45 2.96 20.24 -8.47
N LYS A 46 2.05 19.29 -8.66
CA LYS A 46 0.90 19.07 -7.76
C LYS A 46 1.35 18.20 -6.59
N PRO A 47 1.28 18.70 -5.33
CA PRO A 47 1.55 17.87 -4.16
C PRO A 47 0.61 16.67 -4.13
N ALA A 48 1.17 15.47 -3.95
CA ALA A 48 0.39 14.25 -3.87
C ALA A 48 1.08 13.19 -3.00
N ALA A 49 0.30 12.53 -2.16
CA ALA A 49 0.70 11.36 -1.40
C ALA A 49 0.25 10.07 -2.12
N MET A 50 1.19 9.12 -2.26
CA MET A 50 0.97 7.85 -2.95
C MET A 50 1.58 6.69 -2.16
N GLY A 51 0.89 5.55 -2.12
CA GLY A 51 1.36 4.43 -1.31
C GLY A 51 0.51 3.18 -1.43
N LYS A 52 0.60 2.30 -0.44
CA LYS A 52 -0.14 1.05 -0.36
C LYS A 52 -0.44 0.68 1.08
N ILE A 53 -1.45 -0.17 1.29
CA ILE A 53 -1.71 -0.80 2.58
C ILE A 53 -0.95 -2.12 2.60
N GLY A 54 0.01 -2.28 3.51
CA GLY A 54 0.70 -3.53 3.69
C GLY A 54 -0.14 -4.56 4.46
N SER A 55 0.21 -5.84 4.30
CA SER A 55 -0.55 -6.95 4.89
C SER A 55 -0.51 -6.99 6.43
N VAL A 56 0.57 -6.50 7.01
CA VAL A 56 0.81 -6.54 8.46
C VAL A 56 0.17 -5.32 9.14
N GLU A 57 0.23 -4.17 8.50
CA GLU A 57 -0.44 -2.94 8.88
C GLU A 57 -1.96 -3.16 8.86
N LEU A 58 -2.50 -3.79 7.81
CA LEU A 58 -3.91 -4.15 7.73
C LEU A 58 -4.29 -5.18 8.82
N LEU A 59 -3.43 -6.16 9.09
CA LEU A 59 -3.65 -7.12 10.17
C LEU A 59 -3.73 -6.41 11.53
N GLY A 60 -2.78 -5.51 11.80
CA GLY A 60 -2.74 -4.66 12.98
C GLY A 60 -4.03 -3.87 13.14
N LEU A 61 -4.40 -3.09 12.13
CA LEU A 61 -5.62 -2.29 12.14
C LEU A 61 -6.89 -3.13 12.38
N LYS A 62 -7.00 -4.31 11.74
CA LYS A 62 -8.16 -5.20 11.92
C LYS A 62 -8.21 -5.82 13.31
N HIS A 63 -7.06 -6.15 13.89
CA HIS A 63 -7.00 -6.64 15.26
C HIS A 63 -7.43 -5.54 16.24
N TRP A 64 -6.88 -4.33 16.10
CA TRP A 64 -7.26 -3.17 16.90
C TRP A 64 -8.77 -2.89 16.83
N LYS A 65 -9.37 -2.86 15.64
CA LYS A 65 -10.83 -2.66 15.47
C LYS A 65 -11.71 -3.64 16.24
N ARG A 66 -11.26 -4.89 16.42
CA ARG A 66 -12.04 -5.93 17.11
C ARG A 66 -11.89 -5.86 18.63
N HIS A 67 -10.83 -5.21 19.10
CA HIS A 67 -10.38 -5.25 20.48
C HIS A 67 -10.01 -3.86 21.01
N ALA A 68 -10.56 -2.79 20.43
CA ALA A 68 -10.15 -1.43 20.72
C ALA A 68 -10.35 -1.08 22.21
N ASP A 69 -11.40 -1.66 22.81
CA ASP A 69 -11.79 -1.48 24.21
C ASP A 69 -11.27 -2.61 25.13
N ASP A 70 -10.50 -3.56 24.59
CA ASP A 70 -9.96 -4.70 25.33
C ASP A 70 -8.42 -4.63 25.38
N ALA A 71 -7.90 -3.99 26.43
CA ALA A 71 -6.46 -3.90 26.65
C ALA A 71 -5.79 -5.26 26.86
N SER A 72 -6.55 -6.30 27.27
CA SER A 72 -6.01 -7.65 27.46
C SER A 72 -5.77 -8.39 26.14
N ALA A 73 -6.39 -7.93 25.04
CA ALA A 73 -6.27 -8.56 23.73
C ALA A 73 -4.82 -8.64 23.23
N LEU A 74 -3.98 -7.65 23.55
CA LEU A 74 -2.56 -7.66 23.21
C LEU A 74 -1.76 -8.72 23.98
N ALA A 75 -2.20 -9.09 25.19
CA ALA A 75 -1.54 -10.11 26.00
C ALA A 75 -1.84 -11.54 25.51
N THR A 76 -2.91 -11.72 24.72
CA THR A 76 -3.25 -13.01 24.11
C THR A 76 -2.16 -13.48 23.13
N ALA A 77 -2.11 -14.79 22.87
CA ALA A 77 -1.17 -15.34 21.88
C ALA A 77 -1.36 -14.71 20.48
N ASN A 78 -2.60 -14.40 20.10
CA ASN A 78 -2.89 -13.73 18.83
C ASN A 78 -2.42 -12.26 18.83
N GLY A 79 -2.69 -11.51 19.90
CA GLY A 79 -2.23 -10.13 20.06
C GLY A 79 -0.71 -10.01 20.00
N LYS A 80 0.01 -10.84 20.77
CA LYS A 80 1.48 -10.94 20.72
C LYS A 80 1.99 -11.24 19.31
N ARG A 81 1.32 -12.14 18.57
CA ARG A 81 1.68 -12.44 17.17
C ARG A 81 1.49 -11.24 16.24
N VAL A 82 0.43 -10.46 16.43
CA VAL A 82 0.17 -9.25 15.65
C VAL A 82 1.25 -8.20 15.94
N CYS A 83 1.54 -7.92 17.20
CA CYS A 83 2.61 -6.98 17.61
C CYS A 83 3.98 -7.41 17.06
N TYR A 84 4.33 -8.69 17.18
CA TYR A 84 5.58 -9.21 16.65
C TYR A 84 5.70 -9.01 15.13
N LYS A 85 4.62 -9.25 14.37
CA LYS A 85 4.64 -9.02 12.92
C LYS A 85 4.80 -7.55 12.58
N LEU A 86 4.09 -6.66 13.28
CA LEU A 86 4.21 -5.21 13.11
C LEU A 86 5.64 -4.73 13.35
N TYR A 87 6.26 -5.21 14.43
CA TYR A 87 7.67 -4.97 14.72
C TYR A 87 8.59 -5.49 13.61
N LYS A 88 8.50 -6.79 13.32
CA LYS A 88 9.48 -7.42 12.44
C LYS A 88 9.35 -7.01 10.97
N ASN A 89 8.14 -6.74 10.49
CA ASN A 89 7.85 -6.59 9.06
C ASN A 89 7.41 -5.19 8.66
N ALA A 90 6.98 -4.35 9.61
CA ALA A 90 6.49 -2.99 9.33
C ALA A 90 7.28 -1.90 10.10
N GLY A 91 8.27 -2.27 10.92
CA GLY A 91 9.09 -1.31 11.66
C GLY A 91 8.32 -0.52 12.72
N VAL A 92 7.20 -1.06 13.21
CA VAL A 92 6.36 -0.43 14.24
C VAL A 92 6.77 -0.97 15.61
N PHE A 93 6.75 -0.16 16.67
CA PHE A 93 7.13 -0.58 18.02
C PHE A 93 5.90 -0.64 18.98
N PRO A 94 4.95 -1.58 18.79
CA PRO A 94 3.72 -1.66 19.55
C PRO A 94 3.93 -2.39 20.90
N GLU A 95 4.81 -1.88 21.74
CA GLU A 95 5.18 -2.46 23.04
C GLU A 95 4.07 -2.33 24.09
N SER A 96 3.14 -1.40 23.91
CA SER A 96 2.01 -1.15 24.82
C SER A 96 0.70 -0.94 24.06
N GLN A 97 -0.43 -1.00 24.77
CA GLN A 97 -1.74 -0.64 24.20
C GLN A 97 -1.74 0.80 23.68
N THR A 98 -1.02 1.70 24.35
CA THR A 98 -0.91 3.11 23.95
C THR A 98 -0.19 3.25 22.61
N SER A 99 1.03 2.71 22.48
CA SER A 99 1.81 2.83 21.24
C SER A 99 1.17 2.07 20.06
N TYR A 100 0.51 0.94 20.34
CA TYR A 100 -0.28 0.22 19.35
C TYR A 100 -1.50 1.01 18.85
N THR A 101 -2.22 1.66 19.78
CA THR A 101 -3.37 2.52 19.45
C THR A 101 -2.94 3.76 18.69
N GLU A 102 -1.83 4.38 19.11
CA GLU A 102 -1.24 5.52 18.41
C GLU A 102 -0.87 5.15 16.97
N PHE A 103 -0.18 4.02 16.75
CA PHE A 103 0.08 3.51 15.41
C PHE A 103 -1.21 3.37 14.58
N CYS A 104 -2.24 2.74 15.13
CA CYS A 104 -3.49 2.51 14.38
C CYS A 104 -4.19 3.83 14.03
N ARG A 105 -4.21 4.80 14.95
CA ARG A 105 -4.77 6.14 14.71
C ARG A 105 -3.98 6.90 13.65
N THR A 106 -2.66 6.97 13.80
CA THR A 106 -1.76 7.62 12.85
C THR A 106 -1.87 6.99 11.46
N PHE A 107 -1.97 5.66 11.38
CA PHE A 107 -2.17 4.96 10.13
C PHE A 107 -3.52 5.32 9.48
N ILE A 108 -4.61 5.36 10.24
CA ILE A 108 -5.91 5.82 9.75
C ILE A 108 -5.85 7.27 9.26
N GLU A 109 -5.27 8.18 10.03
CA GLU A 109 -5.16 9.59 9.64
C GLU A 109 -4.31 9.75 8.38
N SER A 110 -3.24 8.97 8.24
CA SER A 110 -2.43 8.95 7.03
C SER A 110 -3.26 8.50 5.82
N LEU A 111 -4.07 7.45 5.95
CA LEU A 111 -4.95 6.97 4.86
C LEU A 111 -5.93 8.04 4.39
N LYS A 112 -6.47 8.87 5.29
CA LYS A 112 -7.36 9.99 4.94
C LYS A 112 -6.70 11.07 4.09
N GLN A 113 -5.38 11.19 4.16
CA GLN A 113 -4.61 12.17 3.40
C GLN A 113 -4.05 11.61 2.09
N MET A 114 -4.21 10.31 1.84
CA MET A 114 -3.70 9.68 0.61
C MET A 114 -4.50 10.12 -0.61
N ASN A 115 -3.79 10.54 -1.66
CA ASN A 115 -4.41 10.86 -2.95
C ASN A 115 -4.46 9.63 -3.87
N HIS A 116 -3.45 8.77 -3.80
CA HIS A 116 -3.39 7.56 -4.62
C HIS A 116 -2.95 6.34 -3.80
N LEU A 117 -3.64 5.22 -3.99
CA LEU A 117 -3.32 3.97 -3.30
C LEU A 117 -3.27 2.80 -4.28
N ALA A 118 -2.25 1.96 -4.16
CA ALA A 118 -2.10 0.75 -4.96
C ALA A 118 -2.57 -0.48 -4.15
N PRO A 119 -3.75 -1.03 -4.44
CA PRO A 119 -4.30 -2.15 -3.67
C PRO A 119 -3.54 -3.46 -3.92
N TRP A 120 -3.34 -4.24 -2.87
CA TRP A 120 -2.75 -5.58 -2.92
C TRP A 120 -3.78 -6.71 -2.97
N PHE A 121 -5.08 -6.37 -2.98
CA PHE A 121 -6.18 -7.34 -2.98
C PHE A 121 -6.20 -8.19 -1.71
N LEU A 122 -5.84 -7.59 -0.57
CA LEU A 122 -5.82 -8.24 0.73
C LEU A 122 -7.25 -8.36 1.30
N LYS A 123 -7.52 -9.41 2.09
CA LYS A 123 -8.83 -9.60 2.74
C LYS A 123 -9.08 -8.50 3.78
N GLY A 124 -10.07 -7.65 3.54
CA GLY A 124 -10.38 -6.49 4.40
C GLY A 124 -9.83 -5.17 3.87
N GLU A 125 -9.04 -5.17 2.80
CA GLU A 125 -8.42 -3.95 2.26
C GLU A 125 -9.46 -3.04 1.63
N ARG A 126 -10.40 -3.60 0.86
CA ARG A 126 -11.48 -2.85 0.23
C ARG A 126 -12.27 -2.07 1.27
N GLU A 127 -12.68 -2.74 2.35
CA GLU A 127 -13.47 -2.16 3.43
C GLU A 127 -12.70 -1.04 4.13
N THR A 128 -11.40 -1.25 4.39
CA THR A 128 -10.51 -0.22 4.94
C THR A 128 -10.38 0.98 4.01
N LEU A 129 -10.21 0.77 2.70
CA LEU A 129 -10.12 1.84 1.71
C LEU A 129 -11.42 2.63 1.62
N SER A 130 -12.57 1.95 1.51
CA SER A 130 -13.88 2.63 1.46
C SER A 130 -14.18 3.43 2.72
N GLN A 131 -13.67 2.99 3.87
CA GLN A 131 -13.93 3.64 5.15
C GLN A 131 -12.99 4.82 5.41
N TYR A 132 -11.70 4.69 5.08
CA TYR A 132 -10.68 5.65 5.52
C TYR A 132 -9.99 6.41 4.39
N ALA A 133 -10.12 5.95 3.14
CA ALA A 133 -9.56 6.64 1.98
C ALA A 133 -10.55 6.66 0.79
N PRO A 134 -11.84 7.01 0.98
CA PRO A 134 -12.82 7.00 -0.10
C PRO A 134 -12.48 7.98 -1.23
N GLN A 135 -11.71 9.02 -0.94
CA GLN A 135 -11.24 10.02 -1.90
C GLN A 135 -10.03 9.56 -2.75
N ALA A 136 -9.35 8.49 -2.35
CA ALA A 136 -8.11 8.07 -3.01
C ALA A 136 -8.40 7.43 -4.38
N GLN A 137 -7.68 7.88 -5.41
CA GLN A 137 -7.66 7.23 -6.71
C GLN A 137 -6.84 5.94 -6.62
N LEU A 138 -7.45 4.80 -6.96
CA LEU A 138 -6.71 3.55 -7.00
C LEU A 138 -5.86 3.45 -8.26
N ILE A 139 -4.61 3.06 -8.09
CA ILE A 139 -3.64 2.90 -9.18
C ILE A 139 -3.11 1.47 -9.23
N SER A 140 -2.57 1.07 -10.37
CA SER A 140 -1.83 -0.18 -10.49
C SER A 140 -0.64 -0.18 -9.52
N THR A 141 -0.26 -1.37 -9.04
CA THR A 141 0.96 -1.55 -8.25
C THR A 141 2.24 -1.46 -9.08
N GLN A 142 2.13 -1.61 -10.40
CA GLN A 142 3.26 -1.67 -11.33
C GLN A 142 4.23 -0.48 -11.21
N PRO A 143 3.74 0.78 -11.20
CA PRO A 143 4.61 1.95 -11.12
C PRO A 143 5.38 2.10 -9.81
N LEU A 144 4.94 1.43 -8.75
CA LEU A 144 5.52 1.61 -7.42
C LEU A 144 6.64 0.62 -7.13
N PHE A 145 6.60 -0.61 -7.67
CA PHE A 145 7.58 -1.64 -7.28
C PHE A 145 7.74 -2.83 -8.23
N LEU A 146 7.04 -2.90 -9.39
CA LEU A 146 7.14 -4.08 -10.28
C LEU A 146 7.82 -3.77 -11.61
N ASP A 147 7.70 -2.55 -12.12
CA ASP A 147 8.40 -2.16 -13.34
C ASP A 147 9.82 -1.66 -13.02
N PRO A 148 10.86 -2.14 -13.73
CA PRO A 148 12.23 -1.71 -13.48
C PRO A 148 12.41 -0.23 -13.83
N ILE A 149 13.07 0.50 -12.94
CA ILE A 149 13.51 1.87 -13.17
C ILE A 149 14.73 1.80 -14.10
N GLY A 150 14.66 2.46 -15.27
CA GLY A 150 15.82 2.51 -16.17
C GLY A 150 15.51 2.92 -17.60
N THR A 151 16.53 2.86 -18.45
CA THR A 151 16.50 3.24 -19.87
C THR A 151 15.58 2.37 -20.73
N GLY A 152 15.29 1.15 -20.30
CA GLY A 152 14.39 0.22 -21.00
C GLY A 152 12.90 0.55 -20.85
N ASN A 153 12.52 1.51 -20.00
CA ASN A 153 11.14 1.95 -19.81
C ASN A 153 11.06 3.50 -19.83
N PRO A 154 11.11 4.13 -21.02
CA PRO A 154 11.04 5.59 -21.14
C PRO A 154 9.71 6.18 -20.65
N ASP A 155 8.65 5.36 -20.61
CA ASP A 155 7.33 5.76 -20.10
C ASP A 155 7.24 5.69 -18.57
N HIS A 156 8.30 5.25 -17.88
CA HIS A 156 8.32 5.18 -16.42
C HIS A 156 8.31 6.60 -15.83
N TRP A 157 7.46 6.82 -14.82
CA TRP A 157 7.23 8.13 -14.21
C TRP A 157 8.50 8.74 -13.60
N THR A 158 9.47 7.92 -13.23
CA THR A 158 10.76 8.38 -12.68
C THR A 158 11.57 9.17 -13.70
N GLN A 159 11.32 9.03 -15.01
CA GLN A 159 11.93 9.91 -16.01
C GLN A 159 11.55 11.37 -15.78
N SER A 160 10.36 11.65 -15.25
CA SER A 160 9.93 13.00 -14.86
C SER A 160 10.72 13.59 -13.70
N LEU A 161 11.49 12.77 -12.96
CA LEU A 161 12.37 13.23 -11.88
C LEU A 161 13.72 13.72 -12.40
N ARG A 162 14.03 13.55 -13.69
CA ARG A 162 15.30 13.97 -14.26
C ARG A 162 15.54 15.46 -13.98
N HIS A 163 16.76 15.77 -13.53
CA HIS A 163 17.18 17.12 -13.12
C HIS A 163 16.43 17.72 -11.92
N LYS A 164 15.57 16.95 -11.24
CA LYS A 164 14.96 17.37 -9.97
C LYS A 164 15.81 16.89 -8.80
N LYS A 165 15.87 17.70 -7.74
CA LYS A 165 16.43 17.27 -6.46
C LYS A 165 15.40 16.37 -5.77
N ILE A 166 15.84 15.19 -5.33
CA ILE A 166 15.01 14.22 -4.63
C ILE A 166 15.46 14.21 -3.17
N LEU A 167 14.52 14.38 -2.25
CA LEU A 167 14.76 14.18 -0.82
C LEU A 167 14.28 12.78 -0.44
N ALA A 168 15.21 11.92 -0.02
CA ALA A 168 14.89 10.66 0.62
C ALA A 168 14.82 10.88 2.13
N VAL A 169 13.66 10.62 2.72
CA VAL A 169 13.48 10.67 4.18
C VAL A 169 13.47 9.23 4.69
N SER A 170 14.37 8.93 5.61
CA SER A 170 14.49 7.62 6.24
C SER A 170 14.73 7.80 7.75
N PRO A 171 14.10 6.97 8.62
CA PRO A 171 14.44 6.93 10.03
C PRO A 171 15.84 6.32 10.29
N PHE A 172 16.44 5.70 9.27
CA PHE A 172 17.78 5.11 9.34
C PHE A 172 18.77 5.98 8.53
N THR A 173 19.01 7.20 9.01
CA THR A 173 19.89 8.17 8.33
C THR A 173 21.30 7.63 8.16
N THR A 174 21.85 6.94 9.16
CA THR A 174 23.20 6.34 9.09
C THR A 174 23.32 5.29 7.98
N THR A 175 22.28 4.48 7.75
CA THR A 175 22.35 3.39 6.76
C THR A 175 22.03 3.83 5.34
N ILE A 176 21.55 5.07 5.13
CA ILE A 176 21.21 5.58 3.79
C ILE A 176 22.32 6.44 3.18
N GLU A 177 23.38 6.72 3.94
CA GLU A 177 24.58 7.43 3.50
C GLU A 177 25.59 6.53 2.77
N GLU A 178 25.46 5.20 2.92
CA GLU A 178 26.23 4.16 2.21
C GLU A 178 25.55 3.72 0.90
#